data_AF-A0A536VC62-F1
#
_entry.id   AF-A0A536VC62-F1
#
_cell.length_a   1.000
_cell.length_b   1.000
_cell.length_c   1.000
_cell.angle_alpha   90.00
_cell.angle_beta   90.00
_cell.angle_gamma   90.00
#
_symmetry.space_group_name_H-M   'P 1'
#
loop_
_entity.id
_entity.type
_entity.pdbx_description
1 polymer ?
#
loop_
_entity_poly.entity_id
_entity_poly.type
_entity_poly.pdbx_seq_one_letter_code
_entity_poly.pdbx_strand_id
1 'polypeptide(L)' 'MSDIKKADIVKANARSANDTGSPEVQVALLTARINDLTPHFKTHLKDHHGRRGLLKMVNTRKSLLAYLKNT' A
#
# COMPACT_ATOMS: atom_id res chain seq x y z
N MET A 1 -9.03 8.05 10.25
CA MET A 1 -7.97 7.59 9.33
C MET A 1 -6.85 8.60 9.40
N SER A 2 -5.60 8.17 9.60
CA SER A 2 -4.50 9.11 9.53
C SER A 2 -4.40 9.64 8.10
N ASP A 3 -4.02 10.91 7.97
CA ASP A 3 -3.91 11.55 6.67
C ASP A 3 -2.60 11.07 6.02
N ILE A 4 -2.69 9.98 5.25
CA ILE A 4 -1.55 9.44 4.51
C ILE A 4 -1.11 10.54 3.53
N LYS A 5 0.10 11.08 3.72
CA LYS A 5 0.71 12.07 2.83
C LYS A 5 1.08 11.45 1.48
N LYS A 6 0.06 11.18 0.65
CA LYS A 6 0.20 10.48 -0.64
C LYS A 6 1.15 11.20 -1.58
N ALA A 7 1.08 12.53 -1.65
CA ALA A 7 1.92 13.33 -2.53
C ALA A 7 3.42 13.17 -2.20
N ASP A 8 3.76 13.12 -0.91
CA ASP A 8 5.15 12.94 -0.48
C ASP A 8 5.66 11.52 -0.81
N ILE A 9 4.82 10.51 -0.59
CA ILE A 9 5.15 9.11 -0.93
C ILE A 9 5.37 8.95 -2.43
N VAL A 10 4.50 9.54 -3.26
CA VAL A 10 4.65 9.51 -4.72
C VAL A 10 5.96 10.20 -5.11
N LYS A 11 6.20 11.43 -4.67
CA LYS A 11 7.42 12.18 -5.00
C LYS A 11 8.71 11.44 -4.62
N ALA A 12 8.71 10.73 -3.49
CA ALA A 12 9.88 10.01 -3.01
C ALA A 12 10.18 8.71 -3.79
N ASN A 13 9.20 8.12 -4.47
CA ASN A 13 9.33 6.82 -5.14
C ASN A 13 9.12 6.88 -6.66
N ALA A 14 8.70 8.04 -7.19
CA ALA A 14 8.44 8.25 -8.60
C ALA A 14 9.74 8.27 -9.41
N ARG A 15 9.74 7.60 -10.56
CA ARG A 15 10.87 7.61 -11.51
C ARG A 15 10.91 8.88 -12.36
N SER A 16 9.79 9.58 -12.48
CA SER A 16 9.65 10.84 -13.19
C SER A 16 8.57 11.71 -12.55
N ALA A 17 8.50 13.00 -12.91
CA ALA A 17 7.58 13.94 -12.28
C ALA A 17 6.09 13.55 -12.36
N ASN A 18 5.69 12.79 -13.38
CA ASN A 18 4.31 12.34 -13.61
C ASN A 18 4.13 10.84 -13.34
N ASP A 19 5.11 10.19 -12.72
CA ASP A 19 5.05 8.76 -12.45
C ASP A 19 4.19 8.47 -11.21
N THR A 20 2.91 8.18 -11.45
CA THR A 20 1.96 7.72 -10.43
C THR A 20 1.66 6.22 -10.55
N GLY A 21 2.23 5.56 -11.56
CA GLY A 21 1.83 4.23 -12.00
C GLY A 21 2.91 3.17 -11.82
N SER A 22 4.16 3.54 -11.57
CA SER A 22 5.24 2.57 -11.41
C SER A 22 4.99 1.60 -10.25
N PRO A 23 5.50 0.36 -10.35
CA PRO A 23 5.37 -0.61 -9.28
C PRO A 23 5.96 -0.11 -7.95
N GLU A 24 7.04 0.68 -7.96
CA GLU A 24 7.64 1.26 -6.75
C GLU A 24 6.67 2.20 -6.03
N VAL A 25 6.07 3.15 -6.75
CA VAL A 25 5.09 4.10 -6.21
C VAL A 25 3.88 3.37 -5.65
N GLN A 26 3.34 2.40 -6.40
CA GLN A 26 2.19 1.61 -5.96
C GLN A 26 2.51 0.78 -4.70
N VAL A 27 3.68 0.13 -4.64
CA VAL A 27 4.12 -0.63 -3.46
C VAL A 27 4.28 0.27 -2.24
N ALA A 28 4.86 1.46 -2.41
CA ALA A 28 5.03 2.43 -1.33
C ALA A 28 3.67 2.91 -0.76
N LEU A 29 2.73 3.26 -1.64
CA LEU A 29 1.37 3.66 -1.25
C LEU A 29 0.60 2.53 -0.54
N LEU A 30 0.67 1.30 -1.06
CA LEU A 30 0.05 0.13 -0.43
C LEU A 30 0.66 -0.13 0.95
N THR A 31 1.98 -0.01 1.08
CA THR A 31 2.68 -0.22 2.34
C THR A 31 2.27 0.79 3.40
N ALA A 32 2.23 2.08 3.06
CA ALA A 32 1.76 3.12 3.97
C ALA A 32 0.32 2.85 4.45
N ARG A 33 -0.57 2.46 3.52
CA ARG A 33 -1.97 2.16 3.85
C ARG A 33 -2.15 0.91 4.71
N ILE A 34 -1.36 -0.15 4.47
CA ILE A 34 -1.36 -1.36 5.29
C ILE A 34 -0.89 -1.03 6.71
N ASN A 35 0.15 -0.22 6.86
CA ASN A 35 0.70 0.17 8.15
C ASN A 35 -0.29 1.01 8.96
N ASP A 36 -0.99 1.95 8.32
CA ASP A 36 -2.04 2.75 8.96
C ASP A 36 -3.24 1.91 9.44
N LEU A 37 -3.64 0.91 8.64
CA LEU A 37 -4.82 0.10 8.93
C LEU A 37 -4.55 -1.06 9.90
N THR A 38 -3.30 -1.50 10.03
CA THR A 38 -2.96 -2.64 10.89
C THR A 38 -3.35 -2.43 12.36
N PRO A 39 -3.10 -1.25 12.99
CA PRO A 39 -3.57 -0.95 14.35
C PRO A 39 -5.09 -1.04 14.50
N HIS A 40 -5.87 -0.54 13.53
CA HIS A 40 -7.34 -0.62 13.53
C HIS A 40 -7.82 -2.07 13.62
N PHE A 41 -7.20 -3.00 12.89
CA PHE A 41 -7.62 -4.41 12.93
C PHE A 41 -7.12 -5.20 14.14
N LYS A 42 -6.17 -4.65 14.90
CA LYS A 42 -5.76 -5.19 16.21
C LYS A 42 -6.81 -4.86 17.28
N THR A 43 -7.39 -3.67 17.24
CA THR A 43 -8.45 -3.26 18.18
C THR A 43 -9.82 -3.79 17.75
N HIS A 44 -10.13 -3.77 16.46
CA HIS A 44 -11.42 -4.19 15.91
C HIS A 44 -11.36 -5.62 15.38
N LEU A 45 -11.34 -6.60 16.30
CA LEU A 45 -11.13 -8.01 15.93
C LEU A 45 -12.26 -8.63 15.08
N LYS A 46 -13.47 -8.08 15.17
CA LYS A 46 -14.66 -8.56 14.46
C LYS A 46 -14.88 -7.92 13.08
N ASP A 47 -14.02 -6.98 12.68
CA ASP A 47 -14.10 -6.34 11.36
C ASP A 47 -13.53 -7.26 10.26
N HIS A 48 -14.33 -8.26 9.87
CA HIS A 48 -13.95 -9.23 8.85
C HIS A 48 -13.97 -8.65 7.43
N HIS A 49 -14.90 -7.73 7.15
CA HIS A 49 -15.02 -7.09 5.84
C HIS A 49 -13.80 -6.19 5.55
N GLY A 50 -13.38 -5.38 6.54
CA GLY A 50 -12.19 -4.57 6.42
C GLY A 50 -10.91 -5.41 6.29
N ARG A 51 -10.80 -6.50 7.06
CA ARG A 51 -9.65 -7.44 6.95
C ARG A 51 -9.55 -8.07 5.57
N ARG A 52 -10.66 -8.40 4.92
CA ARG A 52 -10.64 -8.88 3.53
C ARG A 52 -10.03 -7.84 2.59
N GLY A 53 -10.36 -6.56 2.78
CA GLY A 53 -9.73 -5.45 2.07
C GLY A 53 -8.23 -5.34 2.33
N LEU A 54 -7.81 -5.47 3.59
CA LEU A 54 -6.40 -5.49 3.98
C LEU A 54 -5.64 -6.63 3.28
N LEU A 55 -6.17 -7.85 3.31
CA LEU A 55 -5.56 -9.01 2.66
C LEU A 55 -5.44 -8.82 1.14
N LYS A 56 -6.44 -8.21 0.50
CA LYS A 56 -6.36 -7.86 -0.92
C LYS A 56 -5.20 -6.90 -1.18
N MET A 57 -5.04 -5.85 -0.36
CA MET A 57 -3.92 -4.91 -0.49
C MET A 57 -2.56 -5.59 -0.30
N VAL A 58 -2.43 -6.50 0.69
CA VAL A 58 -1.20 -7.28 0.93
C VAL A 58 -0.87 -8.16 -0.28
N ASN A 59 -1.86 -8.84 -0.85
CA ASN A 59 -1.69 -9.70 -2.01
C ASN A 59 -1.30 -8.91 -3.27
N THR A 60 -1.95 -7.76 -3.52
CA THR A 60 -1.56 -6.87 -4.61
C THR A 60 -0.11 -6.39 -4.46
N ARG A 61 0.29 -5.96 -3.25
CA ARG A 61 1.68 -5.57 -2.98
C ARG A 61 2.65 -6.73 -3.23
N LYS A 62 2.31 -7.94 -2.78
CA LYS A 62 3.13 -9.15 -3.01
C LYS A 62 3.30 -9.43 -4.51
N SER A 63 2.23 -9.29 -5.30
CA SER A 63 2.29 -9.48 -6.75
C SER A 63 3.18 -8.44 -7.44
N LEU A 64 3.11 -7.17 -7.04
CA LEU A 64 3.96 -6.10 -7.59
C LEU A 64 5.44 -6.31 -7.24
N LEU A 65 5.74 -6.74 -6.01
CA LEU A 65 7.11 -7.11 -5.61
C LEU A 65 7.62 -8.33 -6.38
N ALA A 66 6.77 -9.32 -6.62
CA ALA A 66 7.12 -10.48 -7.43
C ALA A 66 7.43 -10.08 -8.89
N TYR A 67 6.65 -9.15 -9.46
CA TYR A 67 6.92 -8.57 -10.77
C TYR A 67 8.30 -7.89 -10.80
N LEU A 68 8.56 -6.98 -9.85
CA LEU A 68 9.85 -6.27 -9.73
C LEU A 68 11.05 -7.20 -9.52
N LYS A 69 10.85 -8.37 -8.90
CA LYS A 69 11.92 -9.35 -8.70
C LYS A 69 12.25 -10.13 -9.98
N ASN A 70 11.25 -10.32 -10.85
CA ASN A 70 11.37 -11.10 -12.07
C ASN A 70 11.81 -10.25 -13.28
N THR A 71 11.80 -8.92 -13.15
CA THR A 71 12.33 -7.93 -14.09
C THR A 71 13.69 -7.43 -13.64
#